data_AF-A0A8B7UJQ0-F1
#
_entry.id   AF-A0A8B7UJQ0-F1
#
_cell.length_a   1.000
_cell.length_b   1.000
_cell.length_c   1.000
_cell.angle_alpha   90.00
_cell.angle_beta   90.00
_cell.angle_gamma   90.00
#
_symmetry.space_group_name_H-M   'P 1'
#
loop_
_entity.id
_entity.type
_entity.pdbx_description
1 polymer ?
#
loop_
_entity_poly.entity_id
_entity_poly.type
_entity_poly.pdbx_seq_one_letter_code
_entity_poly.pdbx_strand_id
1 'polypeptide(L)'
;MFVNSNGYHLGVREDEVVVNDVDLPPWAKKPEDFVRINRMALESEFVSCQLHQWIDLIFGYKQRGPEAVRALNVFHYLTYEGSVNLDSITDPVLREVGVKFCILPKLASLKTQI
;
A
#
# COMPACT_ATOMS: atom_id res chain seq x y z
N MET A 1 -0.35 10.81 -13.84
CA MET A 1 -0.68 10.30 -12.49
C MET A 1 -1.34 11.39 -11.64
N PHE A 2 -0.72 12.56 -11.48
CA PHE A 2 -1.31 13.66 -10.68
C PHE A 2 -2.12 14.68 -11.48
N VAL A 3 -2.05 14.60 -12.82
CA VAL A 3 -2.78 15.47 -13.75
C VAL A 3 -3.79 14.62 -14.51
N ASN A 4 -5.00 15.13 -14.62
CA ASN A 4 -6.08 14.59 -15.43
C ASN A 4 -5.91 15.04 -16.88
N SER A 5 -4.82 14.60 -17.53
CA SER A 5 -4.49 15.03 -18.89
C SER A 5 -5.53 14.62 -19.94
N ASN A 6 -6.34 13.61 -19.62
CA ASN A 6 -7.40 13.11 -20.50
C ASN A 6 -8.72 13.87 -20.33
N GLY A 7 -8.80 14.83 -19.40
CA GLY A 7 -10.00 15.62 -19.16
C GLY A 7 -11.20 14.78 -18.69
N TYR A 8 -10.97 13.73 -17.92
CA TYR A 8 -12.04 12.89 -17.40
C TYR A 8 -12.98 13.69 -16.49
N HIS A 9 -14.29 13.46 -16.63
CA HIS A 9 -15.28 14.01 -15.70
C HIS A 9 -15.38 13.12 -14.46
N LEU A 10 -14.59 13.43 -13.44
CA LEU A 10 -14.51 12.66 -12.19
C LEU A 10 -15.62 12.98 -11.18
N GLY A 11 -16.47 13.96 -11.50
CA GLY A 11 -17.60 14.38 -10.67
C GLY A 11 -17.28 15.55 -9.76
N VAL A 12 -18.20 15.83 -8.84
CA VAL A 12 -18.12 16.93 -7.87
C VAL A 12 -18.21 16.31 -6.48
N ARG A 13 -17.35 16.78 -5.58
CA ARG A 13 -17.37 16.40 -4.17
C ARG A 13 -18.59 16.99 -3.47
N GLU A 14 -18.90 16.49 -2.27
CA GLU A 14 -20.01 17.01 -1.45
C GLU A 14 -19.82 18.47 -1.02
N ASP A 15 -18.58 18.97 -1.06
CA ASP A 15 -18.22 20.37 -0.83
C ASP A 15 -18.35 21.25 -2.09
N GLU A 16 -19.02 20.75 -3.13
CA GLU A 16 -19.22 21.40 -4.44
C GLU A 16 -17.92 21.66 -5.24
N VAL A 17 -16.79 21.07 -4.83
CA VAL A 17 -15.52 21.18 -5.56
C VAL A 17 -15.44 20.11 -6.66
N VAL A 18 -15.20 20.55 -7.90
CA VAL A 18 -15.00 19.65 -9.05
C VAL A 18 -13.72 18.84 -8.85
N VAL A 19 -13.82 17.52 -8.97
CA VAL A 19 -12.66 16.63 -8.91
C VAL A 19 -11.91 16.70 -10.24
N ASN A 20 -10.64 17.08 -10.20
CA ASN A 20 -9.80 17.16 -11.37
C ASN A 20 -8.35 16.70 -11.06
N ASP A 21 -7.36 17.59 -11.21
CA ASP A 21 -5.98 17.32 -10.84
C ASP A 21 -5.84 17.05 -9.34
N VAL A 22 -4.79 16.32 -8.96
CA VAL A 22 -4.50 16.03 -7.56
C VAL A 22 -4.00 17.30 -6.86
N ASP A 23 -4.62 17.64 -5.73
CA ASP A 23 -4.20 18.74 -4.88
C ASP A 23 -2.79 18.48 -4.31
N LEU A 24 -1.83 19.31 -4.70
CA LEU A 24 -0.43 19.17 -4.28
C LEU A 24 -0.15 19.98 -3.00
N PRO A 25 0.78 19.51 -2.14
CA PRO A 25 1.23 20.28 -0.99
C PRO A 25 1.86 21.63 -1.39
N PRO A 26 1.88 22.66 -0.52
CA PRO A 26 2.38 24.00 -0.84
C PRO A 26 3.83 24.07 -1.34
N TRP A 27 4.65 23.06 -1.02
CA TRP A 27 6.05 22.96 -1.43
C TRP A 27 6.22 22.39 -2.85
N ALA A 28 5.19 21.77 -3.43
CA ALA A 28 5.20 21.21 -4.78
C ALA A 28 4.35 22.06 -5.71
N LYS A 29 5.00 22.93 -6.50
CA LYS A 29 4.32 23.77 -7.50
C LYS A 29 3.88 22.99 -8.74
N LYS A 30 4.55 21.87 -9.01
CA LYS A 30 4.25 20.99 -10.12
C LYS A 30 4.28 19.52 -9.68
N PRO A 31 3.54 18.63 -10.35
CA PRO A 31 3.61 17.19 -10.11
C PRO A 31 5.03 16.62 -10.13
N GLU A 32 5.88 17.14 -11.01
CA GLU A 32 7.27 16.68 -11.13
C GLU A 32 8.08 17.03 -9.88
N ASP A 33 7.81 18.17 -9.25
CA ASP A 33 8.45 18.56 -7.99
C ASP A 33 8.03 17.64 -6.85
N PHE A 34 6.75 17.25 -6.81
CA PHE A 34 6.24 16.28 -5.84
C PHE A 34 6.98 14.94 -5.92
N VAL A 35 7.08 14.37 -7.13
CA VAL A 35 7.80 13.10 -7.35
C VAL A 35 9.28 13.25 -7.05
N ARG A 36 9.91 14.33 -7.49
CA ARG A 36 11.34 14.58 -7.29
C ARG A 36 11.68 14.68 -5.81
N ILE A 37 10.91 15.42 -5.03
CA ILE A 37 11.14 15.57 -3.59
C ILE A 37 10.89 14.26 -2.85
N ASN A 38 9.84 13.51 -3.20
CA ASN A 38 9.61 12.19 -2.62
C ASN A 38 10.78 11.22 -2.91
N ARG A 39 11.33 11.24 -4.13
CA ARG A 39 12.53 10.45 -4.46
C ARG A 39 13.73 10.87 -3.60
N MET A 40 14.02 12.16 -3.50
CA MET A 40 15.10 12.67 -2.66
C MET A 40 14.92 12.29 -1.19
N ALA A 41 13.68 12.30 -0.67
CA ALA A 41 13.38 11.89 0.68
C ALA A 41 13.63 10.38 0.87
N LEU A 42 13.24 9.54 -0.08
CA LEU A 42 13.48 8.09 -0.04
C LEU A 42 14.97 7.73 -0.13
N GLU A 43 15.75 8.46 -0.92
CA GLU A 43 17.20 8.29 -1.06
C GLU A 43 18.00 8.99 0.04
N SER A 44 17.34 9.68 0.97
CA SER A 44 18.02 10.34 2.09
C SER A 44 18.64 9.32 3.05
N GLU A 45 19.70 9.74 3.74
CA GLU A 45 20.36 8.90 4.76
C GLU A 45 19.40 8.54 5.90
N PHE A 46 18.50 9.46 6.26
CA PHE A 46 17.48 9.22 7.28
C PHE A 46 16.59 8.02 6.94
N VAL A 47 16.07 7.97 5.70
CA VAL A 47 15.25 6.83 5.25
C VAL A 47 16.13 5.59 5.09
N SER A 48 17.31 5.72 4.48
CA SER A 48 18.21 4.60 4.23
C SER A 48 18.59 3.85 5.52
N CYS A 49 18.88 4.58 6.61
CA CYS A 49 19.22 3.98 7.90
C CYS A 49 18.03 3.32 8.61
N GLN A 50 16.79 3.66 8.27
CA GLN A 50 15.59 3.16 8.95
C GLN A 50 14.70 2.26 8.08
N LEU A 51 14.92 2.21 6.76
CA LEU A 51 14.07 1.51 5.80
C LEU A 51 13.93 0.02 6.11
N HIS A 52 14.98 -0.61 6.65
CA HIS A 52 14.95 -2.00 7.07
C HIS A 52 13.85 -2.29 8.12
N GLN A 53 13.53 -1.33 8.99
CA GLN A 53 12.45 -1.49 9.97
C GLN A 53 11.07 -1.49 9.33
N TRP A 54 10.88 -0.71 8.26
CA TRP A 54 9.64 -0.75 7.47
C TRP A 54 9.54 -2.06 6.69
N ILE A 55 10.65 -2.55 6.12
CA ILE A 55 10.71 -3.86 5.48
C ILE A 55 10.33 -4.96 6.48
N ASP A 56 10.79 -4.86 7.74
CA ASP A 56 10.42 -5.82 8.78
C ASP A 56 8.92 -5.86 9.08
N LEU A 57 8.22 -4.73 8.95
CA LEU A 57 6.77 -4.63 9.13
C LEU A 57 6.00 -5.23 7.95
N ILE A 58 6.42 -4.91 6.72
CA ILE A 58 5.66 -5.30 5.52
C ILE A 58 5.99 -6.71 5.08
N PHE A 59 7.27 -7.11 5.12
CA PHE A 59 7.73 -8.39 4.60
C PHE A 59 8.41 -9.26 5.67
N GLY A 60 8.99 -8.66 6.71
CA GLY A 60 9.80 -9.38 7.69
C GLY A 60 9.01 -9.96 8.86
N TYR A 61 9.73 -10.17 9.94
CA TYR A 61 9.23 -10.92 11.10
C TYR A 61 8.16 -10.17 11.91
N LYS A 62 8.00 -8.85 11.71
CA LYS A 62 6.97 -8.03 12.37
C LYS A 62 5.65 -8.00 11.60
N GLN A 63 5.51 -8.78 10.53
CA GLN A 63 4.25 -8.91 9.78
C GLN A 63 3.20 -9.76 10.53
N ARG A 64 3.63 -10.77 11.31
CA ARG A 64 2.74 -11.71 12.03
C ARG A 64 3.27 -12.04 13.43
N GLY A 65 2.43 -12.66 14.25
CA GLY A 65 2.81 -13.16 15.57
C GLY A 65 2.90 -12.05 16.64
N PRO A 66 3.54 -12.33 17.79
CA PRO A 66 3.63 -11.37 18.90
C PRO A 66 4.30 -10.05 18.50
N GLU A 67 5.23 -10.08 17.55
CA GLU A 67 5.95 -8.89 17.08
C GLU A 67 5.05 -7.92 16.32
N ALA A 68 4.09 -8.44 15.55
CA ALA A 68 3.09 -7.63 14.87
C ALA A 68 2.17 -6.93 15.88
N VAL A 69 1.79 -7.61 16.97
CA VAL A 69 0.98 -7.02 18.05
C VAL A 69 1.76 -5.90 18.74
N ARG A 70 3.03 -6.16 19.08
CA ARG A 70 3.92 -5.16 19.71
C ARG A 70 4.14 -3.93 18.83
N ALA A 71 4.19 -4.12 17.51
CA ALA A 71 4.37 -3.06 16.53
C ALA A 71 3.05 -2.43 16.02
N LEU A 72 1.88 -2.84 16.56
CA LEU A 72 0.56 -2.41 16.10
C LEU A 72 0.33 -2.64 14.59
N ASN A 73 0.88 -3.73 14.05
CA ASN A 73 0.90 -4.10 12.64
C ASN A 73 0.06 -5.37 12.36
N VAL A 74 -1.07 -5.52 13.04
CA VAL A 74 -1.98 -6.66 12.88
C VAL A 74 -3.12 -6.26 11.96
N PHE A 75 -3.25 -6.97 10.84
CA PHE A 75 -4.31 -6.79 9.87
C PHE A 75 -5.43 -7.82 10.07
N HIS A 76 -6.51 -7.68 9.30
CA HIS A 76 -7.61 -8.64 9.33
C HIS A 76 -7.12 -10.02 8.87
N TYR A 77 -7.58 -11.11 9.52
CA TYR A 77 -7.03 -12.45 9.29
C TYR A 77 -7.06 -12.88 7.80
N LEU A 78 -8.10 -12.47 7.06
CA LEU A 78 -8.26 -12.74 5.62
C LEU A 78 -7.18 -12.12 4.72
N THR A 79 -6.48 -11.08 5.19
CA THR A 79 -5.41 -10.45 4.40
C THR A 79 -4.13 -11.24 4.38
N TYR A 80 -3.99 -12.20 5.29
CA TYR A 80 -2.85 -13.07 5.39
C TYR A 80 -3.02 -14.29 4.48
N GLU A 81 -2.06 -14.49 3.59
CA GLU A 81 -2.01 -15.70 2.77
C GLU A 81 -1.98 -16.96 3.65
N GLY A 82 -2.76 -17.97 3.24
CA GLY A 82 -2.91 -19.25 3.94
C GLY A 82 -3.85 -19.23 5.16
N SER A 83 -4.46 -18.08 5.49
CA SER A 83 -5.46 -17.97 6.57
C SER A 83 -6.77 -18.71 6.25
N VAL A 84 -7.05 -18.91 4.97
CA VAL A 84 -8.23 -19.59 4.45
C VAL A 84 -7.79 -20.63 3.44
N ASN A 85 -8.18 -21.89 3.67
CA ASN A 85 -8.02 -22.94 2.67
C ASN A 85 -9.16 -22.79 1.64
N LEU A 86 -8.86 -22.10 0.53
CA LEU A 86 -9.83 -21.80 -0.52
C LEU A 86 -10.45 -23.05 -1.16
N ASP A 87 -9.78 -24.20 -1.08
CA ASP A 87 -10.25 -25.47 -1.64
C ASP A 87 -11.26 -26.18 -0.72
N SER A 88 -11.23 -25.88 0.58
CA SER A 88 -12.23 -26.34 1.55
C SER A 88 -13.53 -25.54 1.54
N ILE A 89 -13.55 -24.37 0.90
CA ILE A 89 -14.74 -23.54 0.80
C ILE A 89 -15.60 -24.01 -0.36
N THR A 90 -16.75 -24.61 -0.05
CA THR A 90 -17.73 -25.08 -1.03
C THR A 90 -18.56 -23.94 -1.62
N ASP A 91 -18.68 -22.81 -0.90
CA ASP A 91 -19.41 -21.63 -1.35
C ASP A 91 -18.55 -20.77 -2.31
N PRO A 92 -18.96 -20.63 -3.58
CA PRO A 92 -18.19 -19.87 -4.57
C PRO A 92 -18.04 -18.38 -4.23
N VAL A 93 -19.01 -17.77 -3.53
CA VAL A 93 -18.96 -16.35 -3.13
C VAL A 93 -17.91 -16.13 -2.05
N LEU A 94 -17.89 -17.00 -1.04
CA LEU A 94 -16.89 -16.93 0.04
C LEU A 94 -15.47 -17.22 -0.47
N ARG A 95 -15.33 -18.07 -1.49
CA ARG A 95 -14.05 -18.33 -2.16
C ARG A 95 -13.54 -17.09 -2.90
N GLU A 96 -14.41 -16.40 -3.64
CA GLU A 96 -14.05 -15.17 -4.35
C GLU A 96 -13.62 -14.06 -3.39
N VAL A 97 -14.30 -13.93 -2.25
CA VAL A 97 -13.92 -13.02 -1.16
C VAL A 97 -12.53 -13.40 -0.62
N GLY A 98 -12.28 -14.67 -0.29
CA GLY A 98 -10.97 -15.09 0.21
C GLY A 98 -9.80 -14.75 -0.72
N VAL A 99 -10.01 -14.88 -2.04
CA VAL A 99 -9.01 -14.50 -3.06
C VAL A 99 -8.83 -12.99 -3.14
N LYS A 100 -9.91 -12.20 -3.15
CA LYS A 100 -9.85 -10.74 -3.25
C LYS A 100 -9.17 -10.07 -2.06
N PHE A 101 -9.30 -10.66 -0.86
CA PHE A 101 -8.81 -10.05 0.37
C PHE A 101 -7.37 -10.45 0.72
N CYS A 102 -6.80 -11.50 0.14
CA CYS A 102 -5.42 -11.92 0.37
C CYS A 102 -4.42 -10.98 -0.33
N ILE A 103 -3.99 -9.93 0.37
CA ILE A 103 -3.20 -8.83 -0.22
C ILE A 103 -1.84 -8.59 0.44
N LEU A 104 -1.53 -9.24 1.57
CA LEU A 104 -0.24 -9.02 2.23
C LEU A 104 0.90 -9.80 1.55
N PRO A 105 2.00 -9.14 1.16
CA PRO A 105 3.07 -9.76 0.40
C PRO A 105 3.96 -10.68 1.25
N LYS A 106 4.63 -11.66 0.63
CA LYS A 106 5.61 -12.55 1.29
C LYS A 106 7.05 -12.11 1.04
N LEU A 107 7.90 -12.24 2.07
CA LEU A 107 9.36 -12.03 1.98
C LEU A 107 10.03 -12.85 0.87
N ALA A 108 9.51 -14.04 0.57
CA ALA A 108 10.06 -14.92 -0.46
C ALA A 108 10.02 -14.31 -1.88
N SER A 109 9.13 -13.35 -2.14
CA SER A 109 9.03 -12.71 -3.46
C SER A 109 10.06 -11.58 -3.66
N LEU A 110 10.63 -11.02 -2.58
CA LEU A 110 11.53 -9.87 -2.67
C LEU A 110 13.00 -10.28 -2.96
N LYS A 111 13.41 -11.47 -2.52
CA LYS A 111 14.78 -11.99 -2.76
C LYS A 111 15.05 -12.41 -4.21
N THR A 112 14.02 -12.45 -5.06
CA THR A 112 14.15 -12.79 -6.49
C THR A 112 14.22 -11.55 -7.39
N GLN A 113 14.12 -10.33 -6.83
CA GLN A 113 14.03 -9.09 -7.61
C GLN A 113 14.98 -7.96 -7.16
N ILE A 114 16.00 -8.26 -6.36
CA ILE A 114 17.09 -7.33 -6.03
C ILE A 114 18.42 -8.01 -6.36
#